data_AF-A0A815L1F9-F1
#
_entry.id   AF-A0A815L1F9-F1
#
_cell.length_a   1.000
_cell.length_b   1.000
_cell.length_c   1.000
_cell.angle_alpha   90.00
_cell.angle_beta   90.00
_cell.angle_gamma   90.00
#
_symmetry.space_group_name_H-M   'P 1'
#
loop_
_entity.id
_entity.type
_entity.pdbx_description
1 polymer ?
#
loop_
_entity_poly.entity_id
_entity_poly.type
_entity_poly.pdbx_seq_one_letter_code
_entity_poly.pdbx_strand_id
1 'polypeptide(L)' 'MGDLNGDTYLDVVAPGSFANYFTVLLGDGTGAFFASLSVVTDNYPMSVAVYDFDNNGGLDVVVAHAWGHLLVFMNAF' A
#
# COMPACT_ATOMS: atom_id res chain seq x y z
N MET A 1 -0.48 -1.54 -7.18
CA MET A 1 -1.92 -1.35 -7.41
C MET A 1 -2.57 -2.72 -7.30
N GLY A 2 -3.82 -2.77 -6.86
CA GLY A 2 -4.59 -4.00 -6.64
C GLY A 2 -5.79 -3.72 -5.76
N ASP A 3 -6.66 -4.69 -5.56
CA ASP A 3 -7.77 -4.59 -4.61
C ASP A 3 -7.23 -4.83 -3.19
N LEU A 4 -7.10 -3.75 -2.40
CA LEU A 4 -6.45 -3.80 -1.08
C LEU A 4 -7.47 -3.86 0.07
N ASN A 5 -8.74 -3.57 -0.22
CA ASN A 5 -9.83 -3.55 0.77
C ASN A 5 -10.94 -4.60 0.50
N GLY A 6 -10.84 -5.37 -0.58
CA GLY A 6 -11.77 -6.43 -0.96
C GLY A 6 -13.06 -5.94 -1.63
N ASP A 7 -13.08 -4.71 -2.15
CA ASP A 7 -14.27 -4.10 -2.75
C ASP A 7 -14.39 -4.31 -4.28
N THR A 8 -13.44 -5.05 -4.87
CA THR A 8 -13.30 -5.36 -6.30
C THR A 8 -12.85 -4.21 -7.19
N TYR A 9 -12.61 -3.03 -6.62
CA TYR A 9 -12.08 -1.88 -7.34
C TYR A 9 -10.56 -1.78 -7.24
N LEU A 10 -9.96 -1.08 -8.21
CA LEU A 10 -8.52 -0.94 -8.27
C LEU A 10 -8.05 0.15 -7.28
N ASP A 11 -7.25 -0.25 -6.29
CA ASP A 11 -6.59 0.68 -5.38
C ASP A 11 -5.14 0.96 -5.78
N VAL A 12 -4.63 2.11 -5.32
CA VAL A 12 -3.27 2.57 -5.59
C VAL A 12 -2.51 2.73 -4.30
N VAL A 13 -1.28 2.20 -4.26
CA VAL A 13 -0.32 2.46 -3.19
C VAL A 13 0.73 3.43 -3.72
N ALA A 14 0.97 4.51 -2.98
CA ALA A 14 1.99 5.49 -3.30
C ALA A 14 2.97 5.66 -2.12
N PRO A 15 4.29 5.61 -2.36
CA PRO A 15 5.26 5.95 -1.32
C PRO A 15 5.15 7.44 -0.99
N GLY A 16 5.17 7.78 0.29
CA GLY A 16 5.35 9.16 0.73
C GLY A 16 6.84 9.49 0.74
N SER A 17 7.46 9.61 -0.44
CA SER A 17 8.86 10.03 -0.55
C SER A 17 9.02 11.37 0.19
N PHE A 18 9.92 11.43 1.19
CA PHE A 18 10.11 12.55 2.13
C PHE A 18 9.12 12.67 3.30
N ALA A 19 8.16 11.75 3.41
CA ALA A 19 7.33 11.54 4.58
C ALA A 19 7.71 10.22 5.29
N ASN A 20 7.15 9.98 6.48
CA ASN A 20 7.31 8.72 7.21
C ASN A 20 6.04 7.87 7.10
N TYR A 21 5.44 7.83 5.90
CA TYR A 21 4.25 7.04 5.60
C TYR A 21 4.17 6.68 4.12
N PHE A 22 3.41 5.64 3.79
CA PHE A 22 2.86 5.45 2.45
C PHE A 22 1.35 5.67 2.47
N THR A 23 0.75 5.92 1.31
CA THR A 23 -0.69 6.16 1.18
C THR A 23 -1.34 5.10 0.32
N VAL A 24 -2.49 4.61 0.74
CA VAL A 24 -3.41 3.81 -0.06
C VAL A 24 -4.57 4.69 -0.51
N LEU A 25 -4.77 4.82 -1.81
CA LEU A 25 -5.89 5.52 -2.44
C LEU A 25 -6.93 4.47 -2.84
N LEU A 26 -8.13 4.55 -2.27
CA LEU A 26 -9.22 3.62 -2.56
C LEU A 26 -9.98 4.04 -3.81
N GLY A 27 -10.04 3.13 -4.79
CA GLY A 27 -10.75 3.33 -6.04
C GLY A 27 -12.27 3.19 -5.88
N ASP A 28 -13.02 3.78 -6.81
CA ASP A 28 -14.49 3.71 -6.81
C ASP A 28 -15.07 2.93 -8.00
N GLY A 29 -14.21 2.34 -8.82
CA GLY A 29 -14.57 1.66 -10.06
C GLY A 29 -14.89 2.58 -11.24
N THR A 30 -14.95 3.90 -11.05
CA THR A 30 -15.15 4.89 -12.13
C THR A 30 -13.85 5.55 -12.57
N GLY A 31 -12.74 5.25 -11.88
CA GLY A 31 -11.43 5.86 -12.09
C GLY A 31 -11.16 7.04 -11.16
N ALA A 32 -12.07 7.34 -10.23
CA ALA A 32 -11.84 8.29 -9.15
C ALA A 32 -11.28 7.58 -7.90
N PHE A 33 -10.67 8.37 -7.02
CA PHE A 33 -10.14 7.94 -5.73
C PHE A 33 -10.68 8.86 -4.65
N PHE A 34 -11.31 8.32 -3.61
CA PHE A 34 -12.02 9.14 -2.61
C PHE A 34 -11.42 9.10 -1.22
N ALA A 35 -10.85 7.96 -0.83
CA ALA A 35 -10.28 7.78 0.50
C ALA A 35 -8.78 7.54 0.41
N SER A 36 -8.02 8.22 1.25
CA SER A 36 -6.59 8.01 1.42
C SER A 36 -6.32 7.49 2.83
N LEU A 37 -5.80 6.28 2.96
CA LEU A 37 -5.27 5.77 4.21
C LEU A 37 -3.76 6.00 4.22
N SER A 38 -3.27 6.82 5.15
CA SER A 38 -1.83 6.96 5.38
C SER A 38 -1.37 5.98 6.44
N VAL A 39 -0.48 5.07 6.05
CA VAL A 39 0.11 4.07 6.93
C VAL A 39 1.50 4.52 7.31
N VAL A 40 1.69 4.79 8.61
CA VAL A 40 2.97 5.25 9.14
C VAL A 40 4.03 4.16 8.99
N THR A 41 5.17 4.55 8.45
CA THR A 41 6.36 3.71 8.28
C THR A 41 7.51 4.29 9.10
N ASP A 42 8.69 3.67 9.00
CA ASP A 42 9.92 4.38 9.33
C ASP A 42 10.32 5.33 8.19
N ASN A 43 11.56 5.83 8.23
CA ASN A 43 11.97 7.00 7.47
C ASN A 43 12.11 6.76 5.96
N TYR A 44 11.53 7.66 5.15
CA TYR A 44 11.71 7.78 3.69
C TYR A 44 11.38 6.50 2.90
N PRO A 45 10.09 6.11 2.81
CA PRO A 45 9.65 5.09 1.88
C PRO A 45 9.87 5.59 0.44
N MET A 46 10.57 4.80 -0.36
CA MET A 46 10.99 5.17 -1.73
C MET A 46 10.29 4.33 -2.80
N SER A 47 9.93 3.09 -2.48
CA SER A 47 9.27 2.18 -3.41
C SER A 47 8.30 1.28 -2.67
N VAL A 48 7.25 0.86 -3.37
CA VAL A 48 6.22 -0.05 -2.87
C VAL A 48 5.98 -1.18 -3.86
N ALA A 49 5.68 -2.36 -3.33
CA ALA A 49 5.19 -3.51 -4.09
C ALA A 49 3.94 -4.09 -3.40
N VAL A 50 3.08 -4.74 -4.18
CA VAL A 50 1.82 -5.31 -3.71
C VAL A 50 1.73 -6.76 -4.19
N TYR A 51 1.49 -7.69 -3.27
CA TYR A 51 1.34 -9.12 -3.55
C TYR A 51 0.75 -9.84 -2.32
N ASP A 52 0.14 -10.99 -2.51
CA ASP A 52 -0.30 -11.89 -1.43
C ASP A 52 0.89 -12.75 -0.97
N PHE A 53 1.62 -12.32 0.07
CA PHE A 53 2.86 -12.97 0.50
C PHE A 53 2.62 -14.12 1.49
N ASP A 54 1.50 -14.12 2.23
CA ASP A 54 1.13 -15.21 3.15
C ASP A 54 0.14 -16.23 2.57
N ASN A 55 -0.32 -16.02 1.33
CA ASN A 55 -1.33 -16.83 0.63
C ASN A 55 -2.68 -16.85 1.36
N ASN A 56 -3.07 -15.75 2.00
CA ASN A 56 -4.37 -15.63 2.65
C ASN A 56 -5.48 -15.16 1.68
N GLY A 57 -5.12 -14.76 0.45
CA GLY A 57 -6.04 -14.28 -0.58
C GLY A 57 -6.20 -12.75 -0.60
N GLY A 58 -5.67 -12.06 0.40
CA GLY A 58 -5.56 -10.60 0.48
C GLY A 58 -4.22 -10.10 -0.03
N LEU A 59 -4.21 -8.89 -0.58
CA LEU A 59 -2.96 -8.25 -1.01
C LEU A 59 -2.26 -7.55 0.17
N ASP A 60 -0.99 -7.88 0.39
CA ASP A 60 -0.10 -7.20 1.32
C ASP A 60 0.70 -6.10 0.62
N VAL A 61 1.32 -5.23 1.42
CA VAL A 61 2.17 -4.13 0.92
C VAL A 61 3.60 -4.27 1.44
N VAL A 62 4.57 -4.26 0.53
CA VAL A 62 6.01 -4.19 0.84
C VAL A 62 6.52 -2.79 0.56
N VAL A 63 7.29 -2.24 1.50
CA VAL A 63 7.83 -0.88 1.42
C VAL A 63 9.35 -0.92 1.58
N ALA A 64 10.05 -0.40 0.56
CA ALA A 64 11.51 -0.24 0.59
C ALA A 64 11.88 1.22 0.90
N HIS A 65 12.77 1.39 1.88
CA HIS A 65 13.19 2.69 2.39
C HIS A 65 14.57 3.09 1.86
N ALA A 66 14.86 4.39 1.84
CA ALA A 66 16.08 4.95 1.28
C ALA A 66 17.38 4.39 1.90
N TRP A 67 17.32 3.90 3.14
CA TRP A 67 18.48 3.41 3.88
C TRP A 67 18.57 1.89 3.99
N GLY A 68 17.79 1.16 3.18
CA GLY A 68 17.90 -0.29 3.06
C GLY A 68 17.00 -1.08 4.01
N HIS A 69 16.05 -0.44 4.69
CA HIS A 69 15.01 -1.14 5.45
C HIS A 69 13.86 -1.58 4.54
N LEU A 70 13.41 -2.82 4.76
CA LEU A 70 12.23 -3.38 4.11
C LEU A 70 11.19 -3.68 5.18
N LEU A 71 9.97 -3.17 4.98
CA LEU A 71 8.82 -3.51 5.82
C LEU A 71 7.78 -4.22 4.98
N VAL A 72 7.13 -5.23 5.58
CA VAL A 72 5.97 -5.91 5.01
C VAL A 72 4.78 -5.62 5.91
N PHE A 73 3.73 -5.05 5.31
CA PHE A 73 2.47 -4.78 5.95
C PHE A 73 1.50 -5.87 5.54
N MET A 74 1.36 -6.86 6.44
CA MET A 74 0.44 -7.97 6.24
C MET A 74 -0.99 -7.47 6.33
N ASN A 75 -1.78 -7.84 5.34
CA ASN A 75 -3.20 -7.60 5.33
C ASN A 75 -3.92 -8.81 5.94
N ALA A 76 -5.04 -8.59 6.62
CA ALA A 76 -5.74 -9.64 7.37
C ALA A 76 -7.22 -9.79 7.00
N PHE A 77 -7.65 -9.19 5.89
CA PHE A 77 -9.05 -9.23 5.43
C PHE A 77 -9.45 -10.61 4.91
#